data_AF-A0A496RY90-F1
#
_entry.id   AF-A0A496RY90-F1
#
_cell.length_a   1.000
_cell.length_b   1.000
_cell.length_c   1.000
_cell.angle_alpha   90.00
_cell.angle_beta   90.00
_cell.angle_gamma   90.00
#
_symmetry.space_group_name_H-M   'P 1'
#
loop_
_entity.id
_entity.type
_entity.pdbx_description
1 polymer ?
#
loop_
_entity_poly.entity_id
_entity_poly.type
_entity_poly.pdbx_seq_one_letter_code
_entity_poly.pdbx_strand_id
1 'polypeptide(L)'
;LYGDFTADQNRTPDPDDHTSAYAVWDLKFGYTLPDLYSEAKGLSWLEGLRFDFGIENLFDRAYREHLSTIYAPGRNFVVGVSKAFKW
;
A
#
# COMPACT_ATOMS: atom_id res chain seq x y z
N LEU A 1 20.96 21.56 2.51
CA LEU A 1 20.06 20.49 3.02
C LEU A 1 19.40 19.66 1.92
N TYR A 2 19.29 20.12 0.67
CA TYR A 2 18.71 19.31 -0.43
C TYR A 2 19.71 18.41 -1.18
N GLY A 3 21.01 18.76 -1.21
CA GLY A 3 22.02 18.01 -1.98
C GLY A 3 22.56 16.74 -1.31
N ASP A 4 22.40 16.62 0.02
CA ASP A 4 22.93 15.50 0.80
C ASP A 4 22.08 14.23 0.58
N PHE A 5 20.76 14.39 0.54
CA PHE A 5 19.83 13.30 0.22
C PHE A 5 20.09 12.67 -1.15
N THR A 6 20.36 13.47 -2.19
CA THR A 6 20.62 12.94 -3.55
C THR A 6 21.95 12.18 -3.63
N ALA A 7 22.95 12.58 -2.83
CA ALA A 7 24.25 11.90 -2.78
C ALA A 7 24.16 10.50 -2.18
N ASP A 8 23.32 10.29 -1.16
CA ASP A 8 23.08 8.96 -0.57
C ASP A 8 22.18 8.06 -1.42
N GLN A 9 21.36 8.63 -2.31
CA GLN A 9 20.50 7.87 -3.24
C GLN A 9 21.27 7.20 -4.39
N ASN A 10 22.46 7.69 -4.74
CA ASN A 10 23.24 7.21 -5.88
C ASN A 10 24.47 6.38 -5.46
N ARG A 11 24.52 5.92 -4.22
CA ARG A 11 25.58 5.02 -3.73
C ARG A 11 25.15 3.58 -3.95
N THR A 12 26.02 2.79 -4.58
CA THR A 12 25.93 1.34 -4.49
C THR A 12 26.11 0.91 -3.04
N PRO A 13 25.31 -0.03 -2.53
CA PRO A 13 25.48 -0.62 -1.20
C PRO A 13 26.91 -1.12 -1.02
N ASP A 14 27.50 -0.82 0.13
CA ASP A 14 28.79 -1.39 0.51
C ASP A 14 28.61 -2.91 0.68
N PRO A 15 29.47 -3.77 0.11
CA PRO A 15 29.41 -5.21 0.33
C PRO A 15 29.44 -5.62 1.82
N ASP A 16 29.95 -4.77 2.71
CA ASP A 16 29.96 -5.00 4.17
C ASP A 16 28.70 -4.44 4.88
N ASP A 17 27.78 -3.81 4.16
CA ASP A 17 26.54 -3.26 4.72
C ASP A 17 25.49 -4.36 4.95
N HIS A 18 25.58 -4.98 6.13
CA HIS A 18 24.68 -6.04 6.54
C HIS A 18 23.23 -5.55 6.67
N THR A 19 22.36 -6.09 5.82
CA THR A 19 20.91 -5.88 5.93
C THR A 19 20.33 -6.87 6.94
N SER A 20 19.76 -6.36 8.03
CA SER A 20 19.10 -7.22 9.04
C SER A 20 17.84 -7.84 8.47
N ALA A 21 17.56 -9.10 8.82
CA ALA A 21 16.27 -9.72 8.51
C ALA A 21 15.12 -8.92 9.14
N TYR A 22 14.00 -8.83 8.43
CA TYR A 22 12.80 -8.13 8.87
C TYR A 22 11.53 -8.87 8.45
N ALA A 23 10.43 -8.54 9.10
CA ALA A 23 9.09 -8.93 8.71
C ALA A 23 8.20 -7.69 8.69
N VAL A 24 7.40 -7.57 7.64
CA VAL A 24 6.41 -6.50 7.44
C VAL A 24 5.06 -7.16 7.27
N TRP A 25 4.02 -6.55 7.82
CA TRP A 25 2.66 -7.06 7.79
C TRP A 25 1.74 -6.02 7.17
N ASP A 26 0.93 -6.46 6.22
CA ASP A 26 -0.08 -5.63 5.58
C ASP A 26 -1.47 -6.14 5.95
N LEU A 27 -2.38 -5.20 6.20
CA LEU A 27 -3.79 -5.48 6.47
C LEU A 27 -4.64 -4.88 5.36
N LYS A 28 -5.48 -5.70 4.73
CA LYS A 28 -6.37 -5.26 3.64
C LYS A 28 -7.80 -5.71 3.91
N PHE A 29 -8.74 -4.78 3.77
CA PHE A 29 -10.17 -4.99 3.89
C PHE A 29 -10.86 -4.48 2.62
N GLY A 30 -11.82 -5.24 2.11
CA GLY A 30 -12.59 -4.86 0.93
C GLY A 30 -14.07 -5.17 1.13
N TYR A 31 -14.92 -4.25 0.68
CA TYR A 31 -16.37 -4.39 0.74
C TYR A 31 -17.01 -4.04 -0.61
N THR A 32 -17.73 -5.01 -1.17
CA THR A 32 -18.54 -4.81 -2.37
C THR A 32 -20.00 -4.61 -1.97
N LEU A 33 -20.62 -3.54 -2.47
CA LEU A 33 -22.05 -3.31 -2.27
C LEU A 33 -22.85 -4.41 -2.99
N PRO A 34 -23.72 -5.15 -2.28
CA PRO A 34 -24.55 -6.16 -2.92
C PRO A 34 -25.55 -5.51 -3.88
N ASP A 35 -25.72 -6.12 -5.05
CA ASP A 35 -26.66 -5.63 -6.08
C ASP A 35 -28.10 -5.54 -5.54
N LEU A 36 -28.55 -6.57 -4.80
CA LEU A 36 -29.88 -6.61 -4.19
C LEU A 36 -30.14 -5.48 -3.19
N TYR A 37 -29.10 -5.08 -2.44
CA TYR A 37 -29.23 -3.97 -1.50
C TYR A 37 -29.39 -2.63 -2.22
N SER A 38 -28.63 -2.46 -3.30
CA SER A 38 -28.67 -1.28 -4.16
C SER A 38 -30.03 -1.16 -4.85
N GLU A 39 -30.55 -2.26 -5.41
CA GLU A 39 -31.86 -2.31 -6.05
C GLU A 39 -33.00 -2.01 -5.07
N ALA A 40 -33.03 -2.67 -3.91
CA ALA A 40 -34.07 -2.46 -2.88
C ALA A 40 -34.11 -1.03 -2.33
N LYS A 41 -33.03 -0.26 -2.48
CA LYS A 41 -32.92 1.15 -2.09
C LYS A 41 -33.08 2.13 -3.26
N GLY A 42 -33.34 1.65 -4.48
CA GLY A 42 -33.41 2.49 -5.68
C GLY A 42 -32.07 3.11 -6.07
N LEU A 43 -30.96 2.50 -5.62
CA LEU A 43 -29.59 2.93 -5.85
C LEU A 43 -28.89 2.01 -6.86
N SER A 44 -29.58 1.59 -7.93
CA SER A 44 -29.01 0.68 -8.95
C SER A 44 -27.70 1.18 -9.59
N TRP A 45 -27.44 2.49 -9.55
CA TRP A 45 -26.16 3.06 -9.98
C TRP A 45 -24.96 2.71 -9.08
N LEU A 46 -25.18 2.20 -7.86
CA LEU A 46 -24.16 1.71 -6.93
C LEU A 46 -23.85 0.21 -7.10
N GLU A 47 -24.57 -0.50 -7.96
CA GLU A 47 -24.28 -1.90 -8.25
C GLU A 47 -22.84 -2.09 -8.71
N GLY A 48 -22.21 -3.16 -8.23
CA GLY A 48 -20.81 -3.46 -8.51
C GLY A 48 -19.79 -2.48 -7.93
N LEU A 49 -20.19 -1.52 -7.08
CA LEU A 49 -19.26 -0.62 -6.39
C LEU A 49 -18.55 -1.36 -5.26
N ARG A 50 -17.23 -1.21 -5.21
CA ARG A 50 -16.36 -1.79 -4.18
C ARG A 50 -15.46 -0.73 -3.57
N PHE A 51 -15.34 -0.79 -2.25
CA PHE A 51 -14.42 0.00 -1.44
C PHE A 51 -13.32 -0.90 -0.89
N ASP A 52 -12.08 -0.46 -1.01
CA ASP A 52 -10.90 -1.15 -0.49
C ASP A 52 -10.14 -0.22 0.47
N PHE A 53 -9.72 -0.78 1.59
CA PHE A 53 -8.92 -0.11 2.62
C PHE A 53 -7.73 -0.98 2.97
N GLY A 54 -6.54 -0.40 2.98
CA GLY A 54 -5.29 -1.07 3.28
C GLY A 54 -4.45 -0.29 4.28
N ILE A 55 -3.77 -1.00 5.17
CA ILE A 55 -2.68 -0.48 5.98
C ILE A 55 -1.45 -1.32 5.63
N GLU A 56 -0.48 -0.68 4.98
CA GLU A 56 0.79 -1.29 4.64
C GLU A 56 1.79 -1.00 5.76
N ASN A 57 2.68 -1.95 6.05
CA ASN A 57 3.63 -1.85 7.15
C ASN A 57 2.93 -1.49 8.48
N LEU A 58 1.99 -2.35 8.88
CA LEU A 58 1.08 -2.16 10.02
C LEU A 58 1.79 -1.71 11.31
N PHE A 59 2.98 -2.27 11.57
CA PHE A 59 3.78 -1.99 12.77
C PHE A 59 4.83 -0.88 12.59
N ASP A 60 4.82 -0.17 11.45
CA ASP A 60 5.74 0.94 11.14
C ASP A 60 7.22 0.54 11.31
N ARG A 61 7.56 -0.63 10.75
CA ARG A 61 8.91 -1.16 10.78
C ARG A 61 9.80 -0.29 9.92
N ALA A 62 10.86 0.28 10.49
CA ALA A 62 11.98 0.79 9.71
C ALA A 62 12.78 -0.39 9.16
N TYR A 63 12.84 -0.52 7.85
CA TYR A 63 13.61 -1.57 7.17
C TYR A 63 14.16 -1.07 5.83
N ARG A 64 15.06 -1.87 5.27
CA ARG A 64 15.70 -1.59 3.99
C ARG A 64 15.79 -2.89 3.23
N GLU A 65 15.45 -2.85 1.95
CA GLU A 65 15.63 -3.98 1.05
C GLU A 65 17.13 -4.30 0.92
N HIS A 66 17.46 -5.56 0.70
CA HIS A 66 18.86 -5.93 0.44
C HIS A 66 19.32 -5.25 -0.84
N LEU A 67 20.47 -4.56 -0.74
CA LEU A 67 21.03 -3.71 -1.80
C LEU A 67 20.32 -2.37 -2.07
N SER A 68 19.42 -1.94 -1.18
CA SER A 68 18.99 -0.53 -1.14
C SER A 68 19.84 0.22 -0.12
N THR A 69 20.20 1.48 -0.39
CA THR A 69 20.72 2.41 0.63
C THR A 69 19.59 3.21 1.30
N ILE A 70 18.40 3.20 0.70
CA ILE A 70 17.24 3.99 1.12
C ILE A 70 16.28 3.10 1.89
N TYR A 71 15.84 3.57 3.06
CA TYR A 71 14.78 2.92 3.81
C TYR A 71 13.52 2.76 2.97
N ALA A 72 12.92 1.58 3.06
CA ALA A 72 11.61 1.34 2.46
C ALA A 72 10.54 2.23 3.12
N PRO A 73 9.38 2.41 2.48
CA PRO A 73 8.29 3.19 3.05
C PRO A 73 7.89 2.71 4.46
N GLY A 74 7.64 3.68 5.35
CA GLY A 74 7.04 3.43 6.66
C GLY A 74 5.57 3.00 6.55
N ARG A 75 4.79 3.14 7.62
CA ARG A 75 3.36 2.82 7.58
C ARG A 75 2.62 3.70 6.57
N ASN A 76 1.84 3.06 5.70
CA ASN A 76 1.07 3.73 4.65
C ASN A 76 -0.40 3.31 4.70
N PHE A 77 -1.30 4.24 4.35
CA PHE A 77 -2.74 3.99 4.29
C PHE A 77 -3.21 4.08 2.83
N VAL A 78 -3.82 3.01 2.35
CA VAL A 78 -4.25 2.88 0.95
C VAL A 78 -5.77 2.80 0.90
N VAL A 79 -6.38 3.60 0.03
CA VAL A 79 -7.82 3.57 -0.21
C VAL A 79 -8.09 3.37 -1.69
N GLY A 80 -9.07 2.55 -2.01
CA GLY A 80 -9.48 2.24 -3.37
C GLY A 80 -10.99 2.28 -3.51
N VAL A 81 -11.44 2.78 -4.66
CA VAL A 81 -12.84 2.68 -5.09
C VAL A 81 -12.84 2.14 -6.51
N SER A 82 -13.63 1.09 -6.75
CA SER A 82 -13.76 0.47 -8.07
C SER A 82 -15.22 0.17 -8.37
N LYS A 83 -15.57 0.16 -9.66
CA LYS A 83 -16.93 -0.15 -10.14
C LYS A 83 -16.86 -1.17 -11.26
N ALA A 84 -17.57 -2.29 -11.08
CA ALA A 84 -17.76 -3.26 -12.15
C ALA A 84 -18.93 -2.84 -13.04
N PHE A 85 -18.70 -2.76 -14.36
CA PHE A 85 -19.75 -2.54 -15.35
C PHE A 85 -20.09 -3.89 -16.00
N LYS A 86 -21.39 -4.21 -16.08
CA LYS A 86 -21.89 -5.38 -16.82
C LYS A 86 -22.37 -4.89 -18.19
N TRP A 87 -22.01 -5.63 -19.24
CA TRP A 87 -22.44 -5.43 -20.63
C TRP A 87 -23.47 -6.47 -21.04
#